data_AF-A0A5K1DH29-F1
#
_entry.id   AF-A0A5K1DH29-F1
#
_cell.length_a   1.000
_cell.length_b   1.000
_cell.length_c   1.000
_cell.angle_alpha   90.00
_cell.angle_beta   90.00
_cell.angle_gamma   90.00
#
_symmetry.space_group_name_H-M   'P 1'
#
loop_
_entity.id
_entity.type
_entity.pdbx_description
1 polymer ?
#
loop_
_entity_poly.entity_id
_entity_poly.type
_entity_poly.pdbx_seq_one_letter_code
_entity_poly.pdbx_strand_id
1 'polypeptide(L)' 'VDPFDPLDFKSWAVGGCSPAIPAVLELFQHLTDSGFKVFLITGRDIDSLGKATEQNLVSQGFIGYERLIL' A
#
# COMPACT_ATOMS: atom_id res chain seq x y z
N VAL A 1 17.55 -18.31 7.36
CA VAL A 1 16.79 -17.16 6.83
C VAL A 1 17.71 -16.52 5.83
N ASP A 2 17.29 -16.43 4.57
CA ASP A 2 18.10 -15.74 3.58
C ASP A 2 18.17 -14.25 3.94
N PRO A 3 19.33 -13.60 3.73
CA PRO A 3 19.46 -12.17 3.99
C PRO A 3 18.52 -11.39 3.08
N PHE A 4 18.10 -10.22 3.52
CA PHE A 4 17.32 -9.31 2.69
C PHE A 4 18.13 -8.85 1.48
N ASP A 5 17.58 -9.03 0.28
CA ASP A 5 18.11 -8.49 -0.97
C ASP A 5 17.26 -7.30 -1.45
N PRO A 6 17.82 -6.07 -1.51
CA PRO A 6 17.09 -4.89 -1.96
C PRO A 6 16.60 -4.95 -3.41
N LEU A 7 17.31 -5.64 -4.31
CA LEU A 7 16.97 -5.76 -5.72
C LEU A 7 15.81 -6.71 -5.94
N ASP A 8 15.80 -7.84 -5.23
CA ASP A 8 14.69 -8.79 -5.26
C ASP A 8 13.43 -8.17 -4.66
N PHE A 9 13.57 -7.46 -3.54
CA PHE A 9 12.46 -6.70 -2.96
C PHE A 9 11.90 -5.67 -3.95
N LYS A 10 12.76 -4.91 -4.63
CA LYS A 10 12.32 -3.93 -5.61
C LYS A 10 11.57 -4.59 -6.77
N SER A 11 12.09 -5.70 -7.28
CA SER A 11 11.47 -6.46 -8.37
C SER A 11 10.09 -6.98 -7.98
N TRP A 12 9.96 -7.53 -6.77
CA TRP A 12 8.68 -7.94 -6.20
C TRP A 12 7.73 -6.75 -6.00
N ALA A 13 8.21 -5.64 -5.45
CA ALA A 13 7.40 -4.47 -5.12
C ALA A 13 6.86 -3.76 -6.37
N VAL A 14 7.65 -3.69 -7.45
CA VAL A 14 7.22 -3.21 -8.77
C VAL A 14 6.10 -4.08 -9.35
N GLY A 15 6.10 -5.38 -9.04
CA GLY A 15 5.04 -6.31 -9.45
C GLY A 15 3.66 -5.94 -8.93
N GLY A 16 3.57 -5.22 -7.79
CA GLY A 16 2.28 -4.71 -7.30
C GLY A 16 1.26 -5.80 -7.00
N CYS A 17 1.71 -6.95 -6.48
CA CYS A 17 0.85 -8.11 -6.18
C CYS A 17 0.71 -8.37 -4.68
N SER A 18 0.97 -7.38 -3.83
CA SER A 18 0.89 -7.57 -2.37
C SER A 18 -0.56 -7.69 -1.93
N PRO A 19 -0.98 -8.81 -1.31
CA PRO A 19 -2.35 -8.95 -0.83
C PRO A 19 -2.63 -7.99 0.32
N ALA A 20 -3.89 -7.57 0.45
CA ALA A 20 -4.37 -6.86 1.62
C ALA A 20 -4.21 -7.72 2.87
N ILE A 21 -3.93 -7.08 4.01
CA ILE A 21 -4.14 -7.71 5.32
C ILE A 21 -5.64 -7.52 5.64
N PRO A 22 -6.45 -8.58 5.75
CA PRO A 22 -7.91 -8.45 5.83
C PRO A 22 -8.39 -7.54 6.96
N ALA A 23 -7.83 -7.70 8.17
CA ALA A 23 -8.19 -6.88 9.32
C ALA A 23 -7.84 -5.39 9.15
N VAL A 24 -6.79 -5.06 8.39
CA VAL A 24 -6.41 -3.67 8.10
C VAL A 24 -7.36 -3.05 7.08
N LEU A 25 -7.77 -3.84 6.07
CA LEU A 25 -8.75 -3.39 5.08
C LEU A 25 -10.11 -3.11 5.74
N GLU A 26 -10.56 -4.00 6.63
CA GLU A 26 -11.80 -3.81 7.39
C GLU A 26 -11.75 -2.54 8.25
N LEU A 27 -10.66 -2.33 8.99
CA LEU A 27 -10.46 -1.11 9.78
C LEU A 27 -10.43 0.14 8.90
N PHE A 28 -9.72 0.09 7.77
CA PHE A 28 -9.65 1.19 6.83
C PHE A 28 -11.05 1.59 6.34
N GLN A 29 -11.83 0.62 5.88
CA GLN A 29 -13.20 0.83 5.40
C GLN A 29 -14.09 1.41 6.49
N HIS A 30 -14.04 0.86 7.71
CA HIS A 30 -14.82 1.38 8.84
C HIS A 30 -14.50 2.85 9.14
N LEU A 31 -13.22 3.22 9.13
CA LEU A 31 -12.79 4.60 9.37
C LEU A 31 -13.24 5.54 8.26
N THR A 32 -13.04 5.16 6.99
CA THR A 32 -13.46 5.99 5.85
C THR A 32 -14.97 6.16 5.78
N ASP A 33 -15.72 5.08 6.00
CA ASP A 33 -17.19 5.10 5.99
C ASP A 33 -17.76 5.94 7.15
N SER A 34 -17.03 6.02 8.26
CA SER A 34 -17.36 6.87 9.41
C SER A 34 -16.95 8.34 9.24
N GLY A 35 -16.36 8.70 8.09
CA GLY A 35 -15.97 10.07 7.75
C GLY A 35 -14.59 10.51 8.25
N PHE A 36 -13.75 9.57 8.73
CA PHE A 36 -12.37 9.88 9.07
C PHE A 36 -11.51 10.07 7.81
N LYS A 37 -10.60 11.04 7.86
CA LYS A 37 -9.55 11.18 6.86
C LYS A 37 -8.40 10.23 7.18
N VAL A 38 -8.17 9.26 6.31
CA VAL A 38 -7.09 8.28 6.48
C VAL A 38 -5.90 8.66 5.60
N PHE A 39 -4.72 8.72 6.22
CA PHE A 39 -3.43 8.94 5.55
C PHE A 39 -2.64 7.64 5.53
N LEU A 40 -2.08 7.29 4.39
CA LEU A 40 -1.20 6.14 4.23
C LEU A 40 0.24 6.64 4.18
N ILE A 41 1.09 6.14 5.07
CA ILE A 41 2.51 6.53 5.15
C ILE A 41 3.35 5.27 4.96
N THR A 42 4.32 5.31 4.05
CA THR A 42 5.21 4.20 3.77
C THR A 42 6.62 4.69 3.49
N GLY A 43 7.63 3.83 3.62
CA GLY A 43 9.01 4.14 3.26
C GLY A 43 9.38 3.64 1.85
N ARG A 44 8.39 3.42 0.99
CA ARG A 44 8.62 3.01 -0.39
C ARG A 44 9.08 4.21 -1.20
N ASP A 45 10.12 4.03 -2.00
CA ASP A 45 10.63 5.08 -2.88
C ASP A 45 9.56 5.56 -3.88
N ILE A 46 9.30 6.87 -3.91
CA ILE A 46 8.22 7.47 -4.71
C ILE A 46 8.46 7.28 -6.21
N ASP A 47 9.70 7.48 -6.67
CA ASP A 47 10.03 7.47 -8.09
C ASP A 47 9.93 6.07 -8.70
N SER A 48 10.34 5.04 -7.95
CA SER A 48 10.35 3.67 -8.45
C SER A 48 9.15 2.83 -8.07
N LEU A 49 8.45 3.14 -6.96
CA LEU A 49 7.37 2.29 -6.43
C LEU A 49 6.02 3.01 -6.31
N GLY A 50 5.93 4.31 -6.56
CA GLY A 50 4.68 5.08 -6.40
C GLY A 50 3.52 4.50 -7.19
N LYS A 51 3.67 4.40 -8.51
CA LYS A 51 2.62 3.89 -9.40
C LYS A 51 2.18 2.46 -9.03
N ALA A 52 3.13 1.56 -8.76
CA ALA A 52 2.83 0.18 -8.40
C ALA A 52 2.09 0.09 -7.05
N THR A 53 2.45 0.95 -6.10
CA THR A 53 1.83 1.00 -4.77
C THR A 53 0.39 1.51 -4.86
N GLU A 54 0.15 2.60 -5.59
CA GLU A 54 -1.20 3.15 -5.81
C GLU A 54 -2.12 2.14 -6.50
N GLN A 55 -1.64 1.51 -7.58
CA GLN A 55 -2.43 0.52 -8.32
C GLN A 55 -2.76 -0.70 -7.47
N ASN A 56 -1.81 -1.18 -6.66
CA ASN A 56 -2.07 -2.28 -5.74
C ASN A 56 -3.04 -1.89 -4.63
N LEU A 57 -2.93 -0.69 -4.03
CA LEU A 57 -3.87 -0.23 -3.01
C LEU A 57 -5.32 -0.22 -3.54
N VAL A 58 -5.52 0.33 -4.73
CA VAL A 58 -6.84 0.33 -5.38
C VAL A 58 -7.33 -1.09 -5.68
N SER A 59 -6.48 -1.96 -6.22
CA SER A 59 -6.85 -3.35 -6.53
C SER A 59 -7.20 -4.17 -5.29
N GLN A 60 -6.57 -3.84 -4.15
CA GLN A 60 -6.79 -4.46 -2.85
C GLN A 60 -7.94 -3.84 -2.05
N GLY A 61 -8.61 -2.81 -2.58
CA GLY A 61 -9.81 -2.21 -1.96
C GLY A 61 -9.55 -1.03 -1.02
N PHE A 62 -8.32 -0.51 -0.95
CA PHE A 62 -7.99 0.72 -0.20
C PHE A 62 -8.38 1.97 -1.01
N ILE A 63 -9.69 2.20 -1.14
CA ILE A 63 -10.25 3.31 -1.92
C ILE A 63 -10.70 4.42 -0.97
N GLY A 64 -10.37 5.68 -1.28
CA GLY A 64 -10.84 6.84 -0.52
C GLY A 64 -9.91 7.34 0.60
N TYR A 65 -8.63 6.94 0.61
CA TYR A 65 -7.64 7.57 1.47
C TYR A 65 -7.45 9.06 1.08
N GLU A 66 -7.17 9.92 2.04
CA GLU A 66 -6.97 11.36 1.84
C GLU A 66 -5.64 11.64 1.12
N ARG A 67 -4.58 10.92 1.52
CA ARG A 67 -3.26 11.05 0.91
C ARG A 67 -2.44 9.78 1.13
N LEU A 68 -1.67 9.44 0.11
CA LEU A 68 -0.59 8.47 0.17
C LEU A 68 0.74 9.23 0.20
N ILE A 69 1.55 8.99 1.22
CA ILE A 69 2.87 9.60 1.46
C ILE A 69 3.91 8.48 1.38
N LEU A 70 4.78 8.57 0.39
CA LEU A 70 5.91 7.68 0.12
C LEU A 70 7.22 8.37 0.50
#